data_AF-A0AAJ2U3Y7-F1
#
_entry.id   AF-A0AAJ2U3Y7-F1
#
_cell.length_a   1.000
_cell.length_b   1.000
_cell.length_c   1.000
_cell.angle_alpha   90.00
_cell.angle_beta   90.00
_cell.angle_gamma   90.00
#
_symmetry.space_group_name_H-M   'P 1'
#
loop_
_entity.id
_entity.type
_entity.pdbx_description
1 polymer ?
#
loop_
_entity_poly.entity_id
_entity_poly.type
_entity_poly.pdbx_seq_one_letter_code
_entity_poly.pdbx_strand_id
1 'polypeptide(L)'
;MEKYRDVMEQSVELVNTMVEGTSHLQLLLNEGRFEQGIILFEDIMKAYAAIERSVTPVVEEVEGDEITGQLGKVRESMELVLTHFEKKEFGRVKEVVQFNLLPQLKKVEVDCSTAFSKYLVS
;
A
#
# COMPACT_ATOMS: atom_id res chain seq x y z
N MET A 1 5.61 14.58 19.22
CA MET A 1 4.50 13.70 18.82
C MET A 1 3.32 14.46 18.23
N GLU A 2 2.87 15.58 18.82
CA GLU A 2 1.79 16.41 18.24
C GLU A 2 2.11 16.89 16.81
N LYS A 3 3.37 17.22 16.51
CA LYS A 3 3.86 17.58 15.16
C LYS A 3 3.64 16.51 14.06
N TYR A 4 3.43 15.25 14.43
CA TYR A 4 3.22 14.15 13.48
C TYR A 4 1.83 13.54 13.54
N ARG A 5 0.94 14.08 14.40
CA ARG A 5 -0.43 13.57 14.53
C ARG A 5 -1.13 13.57 13.17
N ASP A 6 -1.11 14.71 12.49
CA ASP A 6 -1.72 14.87 11.17
C ASP A 6 -1.09 13.94 10.13
N VAL A 7 0.23 13.73 10.20
CA VAL A 7 0.95 12.83 9.28
C VAL A 7 0.53 11.37 9.53
N MET A 8 0.41 10.96 10.79
CA MET A 8 -0.04 9.62 11.16
C MET A 8 -1.47 9.36 10.70
N GLU A 9 -2.37 10.31 10.93
CA GLU A 9 -3.79 10.22 10.54
C GLU A 9 -3.93 10.14 9.01
N GLN A 10 -3.31 11.07 8.28
CA GLN A 10 -3.32 11.06 6.82
C GLN A 10 -2.66 9.81 6.23
N SER A 11 -1.62 9.28 6.87
CA SER A 11 -0.97 8.04 6.43
C SER A 11 -1.91 6.85 6.56
N VAL A 12 -2.65 6.73 7.66
CA VAL A 12 -3.66 5.67 7.84
C VAL A 12 -4.77 5.79 6.80
N GLU A 13 -5.29 7.00 6.56
CA GLU A 13 -6.30 7.23 5.53
C GLU A 13 -5.80 6.87 4.12
N LEU A 14 -4.57 7.23 3.77
CA LEU A 14 -3.97 6.86 2.49
C LEU A 14 -3.77 5.34 2.37
N VAL A 15 -3.34 4.65 3.44
CA VAL A 15 -3.22 3.17 3.42
C VAL A 15 -4.59 2.54 3.19
N ASN A 16 -5.64 3.01 3.87
CA ASN A 16 -7.01 2.52 3.66
C ASN A 16 -7.45 2.71 2.20
N THR A 17 -7.19 3.90 1.65
CA THR A 17 -7.49 4.21 0.24
C THR A 17 -6.74 3.28 -0.71
N MET A 18 -5.48 2.92 -0.41
CA MET A 18 -4.72 1.95 -1.19
C MET A 18 -5.28 0.53 -1.09
N VAL A 19 -5.75 0.11 0.09
CA VAL A 19 -6.40 -1.21 0.26
C VAL A 19 -7.68 -1.28 -0.57
N GLU A 20 -8.49 -0.23 -0.55
CA GLU A 20 -9.69 -0.11 -1.39
C GLU A 20 -9.36 -0.10 -2.88
N GLY A 21 -8.41 0.74 -3.29
CA GLY A 21 -7.94 0.82 -4.67
C GLY A 21 -7.39 -0.51 -5.17
N THR A 22 -6.61 -1.23 -4.36
CA THR A 22 -6.07 -2.55 -4.72
C THR A 22 -7.15 -3.63 -4.77
N SER A 23 -8.16 -3.55 -3.91
CA SER A 23 -9.34 -4.42 -3.98
C SER A 23 -10.15 -4.16 -5.26
N HIS A 24 -10.27 -2.89 -5.67
CA HIS A 24 -10.91 -2.54 -6.93
C HIS A 24 -10.07 -2.98 -8.14
N LEU A 25 -8.75 -2.85 -8.07
CA LEU A 25 -7.83 -3.40 -9.07
C LEU A 25 -8.06 -4.92 -9.24
N GLN A 26 -8.15 -5.66 -8.15
CA GLN A 26 -8.43 -7.10 -8.20
C GLN A 26 -9.74 -7.41 -8.94
N LEU A 27 -10.81 -6.62 -8.70
CA LEU A 27 -12.08 -6.75 -9.41
C LEU A 27 -11.91 -6.52 -10.92
N LEU A 28 -11.27 -5.43 -11.32
CA LEU A 28 -11.01 -5.12 -12.73
C LEU A 28 -10.23 -6.24 -13.43
N LEU A 29 -9.19 -6.76 -12.78
CA LEU A 29 -8.40 -7.88 -13.31
C LEU A 29 -9.22 -9.18 -13.42
N ASN A 30 -10.15 -9.40 -12.50
CA ASN A 30 -11.08 -10.54 -12.54
C ASN A 30 -12.09 -10.43 -13.69
N GLU A 31 -12.52 -9.22 -14.02
CA GLU A 31 -13.41 -8.91 -15.13
C GLU A 31 -12.70 -8.84 -16.49
N GLY A 32 -11.36 -8.99 -16.54
CA GLY A 32 -10.57 -8.86 -17.76
C GLY A 32 -10.33 -7.41 -18.21
N ARG A 33 -10.63 -6.44 -17.35
CA ARG A 33 -10.51 -5.00 -17.58
C ARG A 33 -9.08 -4.50 -17.32
N PHE A 34 -8.10 -5.07 -18.03
CA PHE A 34 -6.67 -4.88 -17.73
C PHE A 34 -6.16 -3.45 -17.96
N GLU A 35 -6.64 -2.75 -19.00
CA GLU A 35 -6.21 -1.36 -19.29
C GLU A 35 -6.62 -0.40 -18.16
N GLN A 36 -7.85 -0.54 -17.66
CA GLN A 36 -8.32 0.22 -16.50
C GLN A 36 -7.60 -0.19 -15.23
N GLY A 37 -7.24 -1.48 -15.10
CA GLY A 37 -6.37 -1.97 -14.05
C GLY A 37 -5.00 -1.30 -14.05
N ILE A 38 -4.37 -1.09 -15.22
CA ILE A 38 -3.08 -0.40 -15.33
C ILE A 38 -3.19 1.05 -14.85
N ILE A 39 -4.22 1.77 -15.29
CA ILE A 39 -4.44 3.17 -14.88
C ILE A 39 -4.60 3.26 -13.36
N LEU A 40 -5.46 2.41 -12.79
CA LEU A 40 -5.67 2.38 -11.33
C LEU A 40 -4.39 1.97 -10.58
N PHE A 41 -3.62 1.03 -11.13
CA PHE A 41 -2.36 0.60 -10.53
C PHE A 41 -1.32 1.74 -10.47
N GLU A 42 -1.29 2.62 -11.47
CA GLU A 42 -0.47 3.83 -11.44
C GLU A 42 -0.82 4.74 -10.26
N ASP A 43 -2.12 4.93 -10.00
CA ASP A 43 -2.57 5.74 -8.87
C ASP A 43 -2.24 5.09 -7.52
N ILE A 44 -2.32 3.76 -7.42
CA ILE A 44 -1.89 3.02 -6.22
C ILE A 44 -0.37 3.19 -6.01
N MET A 45 0.46 3.16 -7.06
CA MET A 45 1.91 3.43 -6.96
C MET A 45 2.20 4.85 -6.46
N LYS A 46 1.46 5.85 -6.94
CA LYS A 46 1.61 7.24 -6.46
C LYS A 46 1.23 7.37 -4.99
N ALA A 47 0.13 6.73 -4.56
CA ALA A 47 -0.28 6.71 -3.17
C ALA A 47 0.78 6.04 -2.27
N TYR A 48 1.34 4.90 -2.70
CA TYR A 48 2.42 4.23 -1.99
C TYR A 48 3.62 5.17 -1.78
N ALA A 49 4.10 5.82 -2.85
CA ALA A 49 5.24 6.72 -2.76
C ALA A 49 4.97 7.92 -1.82
N ALA A 50 3.73 8.41 -1.77
CA ALA A 50 3.34 9.46 -0.84
C ALA A 50 3.37 8.98 0.62
N ILE A 51 2.85 7.77 0.89
CA ILE A 51 2.87 7.17 2.23
C ILE A 51 4.29 6.94 2.67
N GLU A 52 5.09 6.26 1.86
CA GLU A 52 6.46 5.92 2.22
C GLU A 52 7.25 7.18 2.63
N ARG A 53 7.24 8.22 1.79
CA ARG A 53 7.91 9.48 2.09
C ARG A 53 7.41 10.16 3.38
N SER A 54 6.12 10.04 3.67
CA SER A 54 5.50 10.71 4.82
C SER A 54 5.70 9.93 6.13
N VAL A 55 5.71 8.60 6.04
CA VAL A 55 5.81 7.68 7.18
C VAL A 55 7.26 7.46 7.61
N THR A 56 8.24 7.49 6.70
CA THR A 56 9.67 7.30 7.04
C THR A 56 10.14 8.17 8.23
N PRO A 57 9.99 9.50 8.24
CA PRO A 57 10.47 10.32 9.36
C PRO A 57 9.72 10.06 10.67
N VAL A 58 8.47 9.60 10.60
CA VAL A 58 7.67 9.24 11.77
C VAL A 58 8.16 7.92 12.36
N VAL A 59 8.42 6.93 11.51
CA VAL A 59 8.87 5.59 11.88
C VAL A 59 10.27 5.59 12.48
N GLU A 60 11.18 6.41 11.94
CA GLU A 60 12.52 6.60 12.51
C GLU A 60 12.48 7.13 13.96
N GLU A 61 11.50 7.99 14.29
CA GLU A 61 11.36 8.52 15.66
C GLU A 61 10.65 7.55 16.62
N VAL A 62 9.90 6.54 16.14
CA VAL A 62 9.13 5.61 16.98
C VAL A 62 9.65 4.17 16.98
N GLU A 63 10.86 3.93 16.48
CA GLU A 63 11.48 2.59 16.34
C GLU A 63 10.59 1.60 15.57
N GLY A 64 9.86 2.09 14.56
CA GLY A 64 8.88 1.30 13.81
C GLY A 64 9.49 0.43 12.70
N ASP A 65 10.61 -0.25 12.94
CA ASP A 65 11.33 -1.06 11.94
C ASP A 65 10.42 -2.07 11.21
N GLU A 66 9.38 -2.56 11.90
CA GLU A 66 8.40 -3.47 11.31
C GLU A 66 7.54 -2.81 10.22
N ILE A 67 7.15 -1.53 10.37
CA ILE A 67 6.37 -0.78 9.37
C ILE A 67 7.22 -0.55 8.13
N THR A 68 8.47 -0.12 8.30
CA THR A 68 9.43 0.03 7.18
C THR A 68 9.61 -1.29 6.43
N GLY A 69 9.75 -2.40 7.17
CA GLY A 69 9.84 -3.74 6.61
C GLY A 69 8.60 -4.15 5.82
N GLN A 70 7.38 -3.85 6.30
CA GLN A 70 6.16 -4.14 5.54
C GLN A 70 6.02 -3.25 4.29
N LEU A 71 6.33 -1.96 4.40
CA LEU A 71 6.33 -1.05 3.25
C LEU A 71 7.30 -1.53 2.17
N GLY A 72 8.49 -2.02 2.55
CA GLY A 72 9.44 -2.65 1.63
C GLY A 72 8.84 -3.83 0.86
N LYS A 73 8.13 -4.73 1.55
CA LYS A 73 7.45 -5.87 0.89
C LYS A 73 6.35 -5.42 -0.07
N VAL A 74 5.59 -4.39 0.31
CA VAL A 74 4.59 -3.80 -0.58
C VAL A 74 5.25 -3.30 -1.87
N ARG A 75 6.38 -2.57 -1.78
CA ARG A 75 7.14 -2.15 -2.96
C ARG A 75 7.55 -3.33 -3.84
N GLU A 76 8.14 -4.38 -3.25
CA GLU A 76 8.56 -5.58 -3.99
C GLU A 76 7.37 -6.22 -4.73
N SER A 77 6.20 -6.30 -4.08
CA SER A 77 4.98 -6.80 -4.72
C SER A 77 4.50 -5.89 -5.86
N MET A 78 4.59 -4.57 -5.72
CA MET A 78 4.25 -3.62 -6.78
C MET A 78 5.20 -3.74 -7.98
N GLU A 79 6.50 -3.91 -7.75
CA GLU A 79 7.49 -4.14 -8.80
C GLU A 79 7.21 -5.44 -9.57
N LEU A 80 6.79 -6.50 -8.88
CA LEU A 80 6.36 -7.75 -9.51
C LEU A 80 5.09 -7.54 -10.36
N VAL A 81 4.09 -6.83 -9.85
CA VAL A 81 2.88 -6.48 -10.60
C VAL A 81 3.22 -5.69 -11.86
N LEU A 82 4.07 -4.67 -11.74
CA LEU A 82 4.54 -3.85 -12.87
C LEU A 82 5.24 -4.71 -13.93
N THR A 83 6.19 -5.55 -13.50
CA THR A 83 6.93 -6.46 -14.38
C THR A 83 5.99 -7.37 -15.18
N HIS A 84 4.95 -7.91 -14.54
CA HIS A 84 3.98 -8.77 -15.23
C HIS A 84 3.03 -7.98 -16.13
N PHE A 85 2.66 -6.74 -15.77
CA PHE A 85 1.92 -5.84 -16.66
C PHE A 85 2.70 -5.53 -17.94
N GLU A 86 3.98 -5.19 -17.83
CA GLU A 86 4.86 -4.90 -18.98
C GLU A 86 4.97 -6.09 -19.94
N LYS A 87 5.06 -7.30 -19.38
CA LYS A 87 5.09 -8.56 -20.15
C LYS A 87 3.72 -9.02 -20.65
N LYS A 88 2.65 -8.32 -20.29
CA LYS A 88 1.25 -8.70 -20.57
C LYS A 88 0.87 -10.07 -20.00
N GLU A 89 1.52 -10.48 -18.92
CA GLU A 89 1.27 -11.74 -18.20
C GLU A 89 0.12 -11.56 -17.20
N PHE A 90 -1.07 -11.23 -17.69
CA PHE A 90 -2.20 -10.82 -16.83
C PHE A 90 -2.67 -11.88 -15.83
N GLY A 91 -2.46 -13.17 -16.13
CA GLY A 91 -2.68 -14.25 -15.16
C GLY A 91 -1.77 -14.10 -13.94
N ARG A 92 -0.49 -13.77 -14.15
CA ARG A 92 0.47 -13.52 -13.07
C ARG A 92 0.17 -12.23 -12.32
N VAL A 93 -0.26 -11.18 -13.02
CA VAL A 93 -0.74 -9.94 -12.37
C VAL A 93 -1.84 -10.27 -11.35
N LYS A 94 -2.84 -11.08 -11.73
CA LYS A 94 -3.94 -11.50 -10.85
C LYS A 94 -3.42 -12.25 -9.62
N GLU A 95 -2.53 -13.21 -9.83
CA GLU A 95 -1.93 -14.00 -8.74
C GLU A 95 -1.18 -13.08 -7.76
N VAL A 96 -0.30 -12.21 -8.25
CA VAL A 96 0.51 -11.34 -7.39
C VAL A 96 -0.38 -10.33 -6.65
N VAL A 97 -1.38 -9.74 -7.31
CA VAL A 97 -2.33 -8.82 -6.64
C VAL A 97 -3.10 -9.54 -5.53
N GLN A 98 -3.62 -10.75 -5.81
CA GLN A 98 -4.45 -11.51 -4.88
C GLN A 98 -3.67 -12.06 -3.68
N PHE A 99 -2.50 -12.65 -3.93
CA PHE A 99 -1.78 -13.44 -2.94
C PHE A 99 -0.62 -12.68 -2.29
N ASN A 100 -0.17 -11.56 -2.86
CA ASN A 100 0.96 -10.80 -2.35
C ASN A 100 0.56 -9.37 -1.99
N LEU A 101 0.22 -8.54 -3.00
CA LEU A 101 0.06 -7.10 -2.81
C LEU A 101 -1.09 -6.76 -1.86
N LEU A 102 -2.30 -7.29 -2.10
CA LEU A 102 -3.46 -6.98 -1.27
C LEU A 102 -3.31 -7.48 0.18
N PRO A 103 -2.88 -8.73 0.45
CA PRO A 103 -2.61 -9.18 1.81
C PRO A 103 -1.54 -8.36 2.53
N GLN A 104 -0.47 -7.94 1.84
CA GLN A 104 0.59 -7.13 2.45
C GLN A 104 0.11 -5.71 2.78
N LEU A 105 -0.68 -5.08 1.89
CA LEU A 105 -1.27 -3.78 2.18
C LEU A 105 -2.20 -3.81 3.39
N LYS A 106 -3.03 -4.86 3.52
CA LYS A 106 -3.87 -5.06 4.72
C LYS A 106 -3.03 -5.26 5.99
N LYS A 107 -1.84 -5.84 5.88
CA LYS A 107 -0.92 -5.93 7.02
C LYS A 107 -0.39 -4.54 7.41
N VAL A 108 0.05 -3.74 6.43
CA VAL A 108 0.48 -2.34 6.66
C VAL A 108 -0.64 -1.53 7.31
N GLU A 109 -1.88 -1.69 6.85
CA GLU A 109 -3.07 -1.02 7.42
C GLU A 109 -3.20 -1.28 8.92
N VAL A 110 -3.13 -2.55 9.32
CA VAL A 110 -3.22 -2.97 10.72
C VAL A 110 -2.03 -2.46 11.53
N ASP A 111 -0.81 -2.58 10.99
CA ASP A 111 0.42 -2.18 11.66
C ASP A 111 0.45 -0.65 11.90
N CYS A 112 0.12 0.16 10.89
CA CYS A 112 0.00 1.61 11.00
C CYS A 112 -1.09 2.01 12.00
N SER A 113 -2.29 1.43 11.90
CA SER A 113 -3.40 1.74 12.81
C SER A 113 -3.04 1.40 14.26
N THR A 114 -2.40 0.25 14.48
CA THR A 114 -2.00 -0.20 15.81
C THR A 114 -0.89 0.69 16.39
N ALA A 115 0.16 0.98 15.60
CA ALA A 115 1.27 1.80 16.04
C ALA A 115 0.83 3.24 16.34
N PHE A 116 -0.01 3.83 15.49
CA PHE A 116 -0.42 5.23 15.60
C PHE A 116 -1.57 5.45 16.58
N SER A 117 -2.41 4.44 16.86
CA SER A 117 -3.50 4.55 17.85
C SER A 117 -3.01 5.05 19.22
N LYS A 118 -1.79 4.69 19.63
CA LYS A 118 -1.18 5.13 20.90
C LYS A 118 -0.94 6.65 20.96
N TYR A 119 -0.90 7.31 19.81
CA TYR A 119 -0.58 8.73 19.66
C TYR A 119 -1.77 9.56 19.16
N LEU A 120 -2.77 8.93 18.53
CA LEU A 120 -3.96 9.59 18.00
C LEU A 120 -5.10 9.75 19.03
N VAL A 121 -5.10 8.99 20.13
CA VAL A 121 -6.16 8.99 21.17
C VAL A 121 -5.89 10.00 22.31
N SER A 122 -4.98 10.96 22.13
CA SER A 122 -4.74 12.05 23.09
C SER A 122 -5.45 13.36 22.75
#